data_AF-A0A9Q0KQ06-F1
#
_entry.id   AF-A0A9Q0KQ06-F1
#
_cell.length_a   1.000
_cell.length_b   1.000
_cell.length_c   1.000
_cell.angle_alpha   90.00
_cell.angle_beta   90.00
_cell.angle_gamma   90.00
#
_symmetry.space_group_name_H-M   'P 1'
#
loop_
_entity.id
_entity.type
_entity.pdbx_description
1 polymer ?
#
loop_
_entity_poly.entity_id
_entity_poly.type
_entity_poly.pdbx_seq_one_letter_code
_entity_poly.pdbx_strand_id
1 'polypeptide(L)'
;MAAFRKELHSSFLRVTSITHLSLRIPSLVSFHLRTKARESEKETMGASAKEEEISLSKQLSSVSVSLHDRRKSKLVHDNVHKYIFIEPLFLDFIDTQQFQRLRDLKQLGIAYMIYPGAVHSRFEHSLGVYHLAGEAVQKLEFHHGSELDIDRFDRQTVKLAGLLHDIGHGPFSHLFERGFLPRVCKGMEWSHEHMSIDMIDYLIDQNCIETDPDIIKKAKEMILASSENSVPKSMKEKKFLYDIVANGRNGIDVDKFDYIVRDCRACDMGCNFQFERLMETMRVIENEICYPAKDYRSVHKLFTTRADLYNTVYTHRVVKAIELMCVDALVEADSYLEISSKINQPADFWKLDDTIIKRIEIDTSNELRDSRNLIQRIRRRDLYQYCNQFVVPNEKLEHFKDVTAQDIICSQKSSEATLREEDIIVSNIKIDLTRGRHNPLESIKFFQDYDSNEKFSIEEDCVSHLLPASNQDMIVRVYAKKHDLVMSVAEAFENYQCRIFGSTRQVHATPEKKRRG
;
A
#
# COMPACT_ATOMS: atom_id res chain seq x y z
N MET A 1 45.63 -16.70 -31.29
CA MET A 1 46.69 -15.85 -31.84
C MET A 1 46.05 -14.67 -32.58
N ALA A 2 46.50 -13.46 -32.23
CA ALA A 2 46.41 -12.17 -32.92
C ALA A 2 45.05 -11.77 -33.56
N ALA A 3 44.23 -10.90 -32.95
CA ALA A 3 44.42 -9.45 -32.77
C ALA A 3 44.29 -8.64 -34.08
N PHE A 4 43.20 -7.89 -34.21
CA PHE A 4 43.16 -6.65 -34.99
C PHE A 4 42.64 -5.53 -34.08
N ARG A 5 43.59 -4.71 -33.65
CA ARG A 5 43.43 -3.52 -32.81
C ARG A 5 44.40 -2.50 -33.43
N LYS A 6 43.90 -1.41 -34.01
CA LYS A 6 44.51 -0.07 -34.07
C LYS A 6 43.88 0.79 -35.17
N GLU A 7 43.34 1.92 -34.75
CA GLU A 7 43.39 3.28 -35.33
C GLU A 7 42.27 4.05 -34.59
N LEU A 8 42.52 5.08 -33.80
CA LEU A 8 43.25 6.31 -34.09
C LEU A 8 43.85 6.92 -32.83
N HIS A 9 45.02 7.53 -32.98
CA HIS A 9 45.61 8.45 -32.02
C HIS A 9 46.12 9.70 -32.74
N SER A 10 45.87 10.86 -32.12
CA SER A 10 46.65 12.10 -32.17
C SER A 10 46.60 12.99 -33.41
N SER A 11 46.04 14.21 -33.23
CA SER A 11 46.73 15.52 -33.31
C SER A 11 45.70 16.63 -33.02
N PHE A 12 45.58 17.20 -31.80
CA PHE A 12 46.32 18.30 -31.15
C PHE A 12 46.23 19.71 -31.82
N LEU A 13 45.72 20.67 -31.01
CA LEU A 13 45.88 22.16 -31.02
C LEU A 13 44.93 22.94 -31.95
N ARG A 14 44.25 24.06 -31.58
CA ARG A 14 44.26 24.96 -30.41
C ARG A 14 43.03 25.92 -30.47
N VAL A 15 42.48 26.29 -29.30
CA VAL A 15 42.07 27.68 -28.86
C VAL A 15 40.78 28.25 -29.51
N THR A 16 39.74 28.78 -28.84
CA THR A 16 39.58 29.47 -27.52
C THR A 16 38.10 29.51 -27.06
N SER A 17 37.90 29.40 -25.73
CA SER A 17 37.07 30.22 -24.80
C SER A 17 35.60 30.60 -25.09
N ILE A 18 34.68 30.30 -24.14
CA ILE A 18 34.01 31.27 -23.25
C ILE A 18 33.07 30.55 -22.23
N THR A 19 33.47 30.68 -20.95
CA THR A 19 32.76 30.72 -19.65
C THR A 19 31.51 29.86 -19.30
N HIS A 20 31.70 29.02 -18.28
CA HIS A 20 30.67 28.43 -17.40
C HIS A 20 30.44 29.34 -16.16
N LEU A 21 29.18 29.60 -15.80
CA LEU A 21 28.77 30.21 -14.53
C LEU A 21 28.51 29.11 -13.50
N SER A 22 29.19 29.15 -12.35
CA SER A 22 28.93 28.30 -11.17
C SER A 22 28.64 29.22 -9.99
N LEU A 23 27.42 29.14 -9.46
CA LEU A 23 27.00 29.82 -8.24
C LEU A 23 27.46 29.00 -7.03
N ARG A 24 28.33 29.59 -6.20
CA ARG A 24 28.71 29.10 -4.87
C ARG A 24 27.91 29.83 -3.79
N ILE A 25 27.39 29.05 -2.85
CA ILE A 25 26.76 29.45 -1.59
C ILE A 25 27.85 30.01 -0.63
N PRO A 26 27.65 31.13 0.10
CA PRO A 26 28.59 31.55 1.13
C PRO A 26 28.25 30.94 2.50
N SER A 27 29.26 30.32 3.10
CA SER A 27 29.32 29.88 4.49
C SER A 27 29.50 31.04 5.47
N LEU A 28 28.81 30.96 6.60
CA LEU A 28 29.09 31.69 7.84
C LEU A 28 30.53 31.49 8.30
N VAL A 29 31.15 32.57 8.78
CA VAL A 29 32.20 32.71 9.82
C VAL A 29 33.11 33.89 9.44
N SER A 30 32.95 35.03 10.11
CA SER A 30 34.07 35.92 10.40
C SER A 30 33.77 36.75 11.63
N PHE A 31 34.49 36.41 12.69
CA PHE A 31 34.57 37.08 13.96
C PHE A 31 35.71 38.11 13.85
N HIS A 32 35.42 39.41 13.83
CA HIS A 32 36.44 40.42 14.13
C HIS A 32 35.86 41.73 14.68
N LEU A 33 36.07 41.90 15.98
CA LEU A 33 36.61 43.09 16.64
C LEU A 33 36.55 44.41 15.85
N ARG A 34 35.73 45.35 16.32
CA ARG A 34 36.08 46.78 16.35
C ARG A 34 35.43 47.45 17.56
N THR A 35 36.28 47.75 18.54
CA THR A 35 35.99 48.64 19.66
C THR A 35 36.23 50.10 19.26
N LYS A 36 35.53 50.99 19.98
CA LYS A 36 35.68 52.46 20.07
C LYS A 36 35.08 53.30 18.94
N ALA A 37 33.88 53.83 19.19
CA ALA A 37 33.67 55.27 19.38
C ALA A 37 32.19 55.58 19.59
N ARG A 38 31.88 56.12 20.77
CA ARG A 38 30.83 57.09 21.14
C ARG A 38 30.14 56.72 22.45
N GLU A 39 30.79 57.16 23.52
CA GLU A 39 30.13 57.60 24.74
C GLU A 39 29.38 58.90 24.45
N SER A 40 28.06 58.83 24.36
CA SER A 40 27.14 59.93 24.69
C SER A 40 25.71 59.41 24.49
N GLU A 41 25.16 58.79 25.53
CA GLU A 41 23.73 58.57 25.82
C GLU A 41 23.60 57.41 26.82
N LYS A 42 24.17 57.59 28.02
CA LYS A 42 23.82 56.83 29.21
C LYS A 42 23.00 57.76 30.08
N GLU A 43 21.68 57.60 30.03
CA GLU A 43 20.72 57.79 31.14
C GLU A 43 19.31 57.85 30.55
N THR A 44 18.80 56.71 30.03
CA THR A 44 17.37 56.37 29.87
C THR A 44 17.18 55.01 29.16
N MET A 45 17.90 53.95 29.56
CA MET A 45 17.66 52.59 29.02
C MET A 45 17.84 51.47 30.06
N GLY A 46 17.53 51.75 31.33
CA GLY A 46 17.69 50.79 32.44
C GLY A 46 16.53 49.80 32.65
N ALA A 47 15.37 50.03 32.02
CA ALA A 47 14.17 49.19 32.19
C ALA A 47 13.87 48.31 30.96
N SER A 48 14.11 48.80 29.75
CA SER A 48 13.83 48.09 28.49
C SER A 48 14.78 46.91 28.22
N ALA A 49 16.05 47.00 28.64
CA ALA A 49 17.03 45.92 28.43
C ALA A 49 16.76 44.67 29.30
N LYS A 50 16.13 44.82 30.48
CA LYS A 50 15.74 43.69 31.33
C LYS A 50 14.48 42.99 30.82
N GLU A 51 13.57 43.72 30.18
CA GLU A 51 12.37 43.12 29.58
C GLU A 51 12.68 42.37 28.28
N GLU A 52 13.64 42.85 27.47
CA GLU A 52 14.11 42.12 26.28
C GLU A 52 14.90 40.85 26.65
N GLU A 53 15.70 40.86 27.71
CA GLU A 53 16.46 39.68 28.17
C GLU A 53 15.52 38.61 28.80
N ILE A 54 14.43 39.03 29.44
CA ILE A 54 13.34 38.15 29.93
C ILE A 54 12.47 37.65 28.76
N SER A 55 12.30 38.44 27.70
CA SER A 55 11.58 38.04 26.48
C SER A 55 12.38 37.04 25.64
N LEU A 56 13.69 37.25 25.46
CA LEU A 56 14.57 36.30 24.77
C LEU A 56 14.76 35.00 25.56
N SER A 57 14.86 35.05 26.89
CA SER A 57 14.91 33.83 27.71
C SER A 57 13.58 33.08 27.72
N LYS A 58 12.44 33.77 27.61
CA LYS A 58 11.12 33.15 27.38
C LYS A 58 10.96 32.57 25.97
N GLN A 59 11.47 33.24 24.93
CA GLN A 59 11.48 32.72 23.55
C GLN A 59 12.46 31.55 23.37
N LEU A 60 13.58 31.53 24.11
CA LEU A 60 14.49 30.39 24.16
C LEU A 60 13.93 29.23 24.99
N SER A 61 13.04 29.51 25.96
CA SER A 61 12.31 28.47 26.70
C SER A 61 11.15 27.84 25.91
N SER A 62 10.56 28.56 24.94
CA SER A 62 9.54 28.02 24.04
C SER A 62 10.12 27.27 22.82
N VAL A 63 11.45 27.33 22.63
CA VAL A 63 12.21 26.52 21.66
C VAL A 63 13.05 25.46 22.40
N SER A 64 12.67 25.08 23.62
CA SER A 64 13.07 23.78 24.15
C SER A 64 12.21 22.69 23.50
N VAL A 65 12.46 22.42 22.23
CA VAL A 65 12.23 21.08 21.70
C VAL A 65 12.94 20.18 22.70
N SER A 66 12.16 19.40 23.46
CA SER A 66 12.69 18.41 24.38
C SER A 66 13.79 17.68 23.63
N LEU A 67 15.05 17.91 24.05
CA LEU A 67 16.21 17.17 23.60
C LEU A 67 16.04 15.77 24.18
N HIS A 68 15.07 15.03 23.64
CA HIS A 68 15.02 13.58 23.70
C HIS A 68 16.40 13.13 23.31
N ASP A 69 17.02 12.30 24.14
CA ASP A 69 18.40 11.87 23.94
C ASP A 69 18.54 11.35 22.51
N ARG A 70 19.18 12.15 21.64
CA ARG A 70 19.36 11.81 20.22
C ARG A 70 20.09 10.49 20.04
N ARG A 71 20.77 10.00 21.09
CA ARG A 71 21.40 8.68 21.13
C ARG A 71 20.39 7.52 21.09
N LYS A 72 19.12 7.76 21.43
CA LYS A 72 18.05 6.75 21.45
C LYS A 72 17.08 6.83 20.26
N SER A 73 17.10 7.91 19.49
CA SER A 73 16.28 8.05 18.27
C SER A 73 17.00 7.51 17.05
N LYS A 74 16.27 6.97 16.07
CA LYS A 74 16.84 6.42 14.83
C LYS A 74 16.38 7.24 13.63
N LEU A 75 17.30 7.50 12.71
CA LEU A 75 16.99 8.10 11.41
C LEU A 75 17.14 7.02 10.34
N VAL A 76 16.06 6.73 9.62
CA VAL A 76 16.03 5.73 8.55
C VAL A 76 15.92 6.45 7.21
N HIS A 77 16.76 6.06 6.24
CA HIS A 77 16.66 6.57 4.88
C HIS A 77 15.69 5.70 4.06
N ASP A 78 14.51 6.25 3.76
CA ASP A 78 13.47 5.66 2.94
C ASP A 78 13.50 6.22 1.51
N ASN A 79 13.21 5.39 0.52
CA ASN A 79 13.30 5.77 -0.89
C ASN A 79 12.12 6.64 -1.38
N VAL A 80 10.99 6.65 -0.66
CA VAL A 80 9.81 7.49 -0.91
C VAL A 80 9.92 8.77 -0.08
N HIS A 81 9.98 8.64 1.24
CA HIS A 81 9.87 9.74 2.22
C HIS A 81 11.20 10.36 2.65
N LYS A 82 12.32 9.90 2.08
CA LYS A 82 13.69 10.35 2.40
C LYS A 82 14.11 10.00 3.82
N TYR A 83 13.85 10.84 4.81
CA TYR A 83 14.37 10.63 6.15
C TYR A 83 13.21 10.46 7.12
N ILE A 84 13.02 9.23 7.60
CA ILE A 84 12.01 8.89 8.60
C ILE A 84 12.68 8.91 9.98
N PHE A 85 12.20 9.80 10.85
CA PHE A 85 12.64 9.89 12.23
C PHE A 85 11.78 9.01 13.12
N ILE A 86 12.43 8.09 13.84
CA ILE A 86 11.78 7.11 14.71
C ILE A 86 12.11 7.44 16.17
N GLU A 87 11.06 7.72 16.94
CA GLU A 87 11.19 8.01 18.37
C GLU A 87 11.49 6.73 19.17
N PRO A 88 12.19 6.83 20.32
CA PRO A 88 12.61 5.66 21.10
C PRO A 88 11.48 4.67 21.41
N LEU A 89 10.28 5.16 21.77
CA LEU A 89 9.12 4.31 22.06
C LEU A 89 8.79 3.33 20.93
N PHE A 90 8.90 3.77 19.68
CA PHE A 90 8.54 2.92 18.53
C PHE A 90 9.66 1.95 18.16
N LEU A 91 10.90 2.21 18.58
CA LEU A 91 12.00 1.26 18.37
C LEU A 91 11.78 -0.02 19.16
N ASP A 92 11.18 0.06 20.34
CA ASP A 92 10.86 -1.11 21.16
C ASP A 92 9.91 -2.08 20.43
N PHE A 93 9.04 -1.57 19.54
CA PHE A 93 8.19 -2.38 18.67
C PHE A 93 8.91 -2.83 17.39
N ILE A 94 9.68 -1.92 16.77
CA ILE A 94 10.34 -2.18 15.49
C ILE A 94 11.43 -3.23 15.62
N ASP A 95 12.24 -3.16 16.66
CA ASP A 95 13.39 -4.04 16.87
C ASP A 95 12.98 -5.37 17.54
N THR A 96 11.79 -5.90 17.17
CA THR A 96 11.25 -7.21 17.59
C THR A 96 11.22 -8.20 16.42
N GLN A 97 11.22 -9.51 16.70
CA GLN A 97 11.14 -10.53 15.65
C GLN A 97 9.84 -10.44 14.84
N GLN A 98 8.73 -10.14 15.53
CA GLN A 98 7.39 -10.05 14.95
C GLN A 98 7.31 -8.90 13.93
N PHE A 99 7.91 -7.75 14.22
CA PHE A 99 7.96 -6.63 13.29
C PHE A 99 9.04 -6.82 12.20
N GLN A 100 10.23 -7.30 12.56
CA GLN A 100 11.31 -7.53 11.58
C GLN A 100 10.93 -8.59 10.52
N ARG A 101 10.06 -9.54 10.86
CA ARG A 101 9.45 -10.49 9.91
C ARG A 101 8.85 -9.82 8.67
N LEU A 102 8.32 -8.59 8.80
CA LEU A 102 7.73 -7.86 7.67
C LEU A 102 8.73 -7.63 6.51
N ARG A 103 10.04 -7.73 6.76
CA ARG A 103 11.09 -7.66 5.71
C ARG A 103 11.01 -8.81 4.72
N ASP A 104 10.54 -9.95 5.19
CA ASP A 104 10.43 -11.20 4.43
C ASP A 104 9.02 -11.41 3.88
N LEU A 105 8.18 -10.37 3.91
CA LEU A 105 6.85 -10.33 3.30
C LEU A 105 6.83 -9.28 2.18
N LYS A 106 6.79 -9.73 0.92
CA LYS A 106 6.67 -8.81 -0.22
C LYS A 106 5.33 -8.08 -0.19
N GLN A 107 5.38 -6.75 -0.35
CA GLN A 107 4.18 -5.89 -0.38
C GLN A 107 3.23 -6.37 -1.48
N LEU A 108 3.77 -6.60 -2.68
CA LEU A 108 3.03 -7.00 -3.87
C LEU A 108 3.09 -8.51 -4.15
N GLY A 109 3.33 -9.31 -3.11
CA GLY A 109 3.40 -10.76 -3.20
C GLY A 109 4.33 -11.23 -4.32
N ILE A 110 3.77 -11.88 -5.34
CA ILE A 110 4.52 -12.48 -6.46
C ILE A 110 4.73 -11.51 -7.64
N ALA A 111 4.21 -10.28 -7.57
CA ALA A 111 4.33 -9.30 -8.67
C ALA A 111 5.78 -9.03 -9.09
N TYR A 112 6.75 -9.18 -8.17
CA TYR A 112 8.19 -9.04 -8.45
C TYR A 112 8.69 -9.91 -9.62
N MET A 113 8.00 -11.03 -9.90
CA MET A 113 8.38 -11.90 -11.01
C MET A 113 8.02 -11.33 -12.40
N ILE A 114 7.16 -10.30 -12.45
CA ILE A 114 6.77 -9.57 -13.67
C ILE A 114 7.28 -8.12 -13.64
N TYR A 115 7.31 -7.51 -12.46
CA TYR A 115 7.85 -6.18 -12.19
C TYR A 115 9.12 -6.32 -11.35
N PRO A 116 10.31 -6.46 -11.94
CA PRO A 116 11.52 -6.80 -11.19
C PRO A 116 11.91 -5.78 -10.10
N GLY A 117 11.40 -4.55 -10.17
CA GLY A 117 11.56 -3.51 -9.14
C GLY A 117 10.62 -3.64 -7.94
N ALA A 118 9.54 -4.42 -8.05
CA ALA A 118 8.53 -4.65 -7.00
C ALA A 118 9.02 -5.62 -5.91
N VAL A 119 10.23 -5.39 -5.40
CA VAL A 119 10.90 -6.23 -4.39
C VAL A 119 10.74 -5.70 -2.97
N HIS A 120 10.05 -4.56 -2.82
CA HIS A 120 9.79 -3.94 -1.54
C HIS A 120 8.89 -4.80 -0.63
N SER A 121 9.09 -4.64 0.67
CA SER A 121 8.44 -5.41 1.71
C SER A 121 7.42 -4.58 2.50
N ARG A 122 6.58 -5.27 3.27
CA ARG A 122 5.64 -4.66 4.23
C ARG A 122 6.39 -3.80 5.26
N PHE A 123 7.66 -4.11 5.57
CA PHE A 123 8.44 -3.39 6.57
C PHE A 123 8.61 -1.90 6.23
N GLU A 124 9.14 -1.56 5.04
CA GLU A 124 9.33 -0.17 4.66
C GLU A 124 8.01 0.57 4.40
N HIS A 125 6.97 -0.16 3.98
CA HIS A 125 5.62 0.38 3.90
C HIS A 125 5.11 0.79 5.29
N SER A 126 5.16 -0.09 6.29
CA SER A 126 4.77 0.22 7.67
C SER A 126 5.55 1.39 8.28
N LEU A 127 6.84 1.54 7.96
CA LEU A 127 7.61 2.72 8.36
C LEU A 127 7.13 4.01 7.67
N GLY A 128 6.77 3.92 6.38
CA GLY A 128 6.20 5.03 5.64
C GLY A 128 4.84 5.46 6.18
N VAL A 129 3.96 4.51 6.50
CA VAL A 129 2.65 4.79 7.11
C VAL A 129 2.81 5.39 8.51
N TYR A 130 3.74 4.88 9.33
CA TYR A 130 4.13 5.51 10.61
C TYR A 130 4.53 6.98 10.43
N HIS A 131 5.36 7.27 9.42
CA HIS A 131 5.81 8.63 9.14
C HIS A 131 4.64 9.53 8.74
N LEU A 132 3.85 9.12 7.75
CA LEU A 132 2.73 9.90 7.24
C LEU A 132 1.63 10.09 8.29
N ALA A 133 1.37 9.10 9.14
CA ALA A 133 0.43 9.21 10.26
C ALA A 133 0.86 10.32 11.24
N GLY A 134 2.16 10.39 11.57
CA GLY A 134 2.72 11.46 12.40
C GLY A 134 2.69 12.84 11.73
N GLU A 135 2.95 12.91 10.44
CA GLU A 135 2.87 14.16 9.67
C GLU A 135 1.42 14.65 9.55
N ALA A 136 0.46 13.74 9.35
CA ALA A 136 -0.96 14.07 9.28
C ALA A 136 -1.44 14.75 10.57
N VAL A 137 -1.10 14.18 11.73
CA VAL A 137 -1.46 14.77 13.03
C VAL A 137 -0.83 16.16 13.19
N GLN A 138 0.47 16.31 12.89
CA GLN A 138 1.16 17.60 12.97
C GLN A 138 0.52 18.67 12.09
N LYS A 139 0.07 18.32 10.88
CA LYS A 139 -0.62 19.24 9.97
C LYS A 139 -1.97 19.67 10.52
N LEU A 140 -2.77 18.74 11.05
CA LEU A 140 -4.06 19.08 11.67
C LEU A 140 -3.88 20.02 12.88
N GLU A 141 -2.87 19.76 13.72
CA GLU A 141 -2.51 20.64 14.85
C GLU A 141 -2.08 22.03 14.38
N PHE A 142 -1.29 22.11 13.32
CA PHE A 142 -0.84 23.39 12.77
C PHE A 142 -2.01 24.24 12.28
N HIS A 143 -3.02 23.63 11.63
CA HIS A 143 -4.15 24.37 11.06
C HIS A 143 -5.23 24.76 12.07
N HIS A 144 -5.45 23.96 13.11
CA HIS A 144 -6.50 24.21 14.11
C HIS A 144 -5.96 24.71 15.46
N GLY A 145 -4.63 24.74 15.63
CA GLY A 145 -4.00 25.05 16.91
C GLY A 145 -4.49 24.11 18.02
N SER A 146 -4.80 24.69 19.18
CA SER A 146 -5.24 23.93 20.36
C SER A 146 -6.72 23.54 20.33
N GLU A 147 -7.50 23.91 19.30
CA GLU A 147 -8.95 23.63 19.25
C GLU A 147 -9.28 22.14 19.17
N LEU A 148 -8.40 21.34 18.57
CA LEU A 148 -8.57 19.89 18.47
C LEU A 148 -8.12 19.13 19.71
N ASP A 149 -7.49 19.82 20.67
CA ASP A 149 -6.97 19.26 21.91
C ASP A 149 -6.06 18.02 21.71
N ILE A 150 -5.32 17.96 20.60
CA ILE A 150 -4.46 16.81 20.29
C ILE A 150 -3.29 16.78 21.28
N ASP A 151 -3.20 15.72 22.07
CA ASP A 151 -2.18 15.59 23.10
C ASP A 151 -1.09 14.57 22.71
N ARG A 152 -0.17 14.30 23.64
CA ARG A 152 0.93 13.34 23.40
C ARG A 152 0.39 11.92 23.22
N PHE A 153 -0.67 11.58 23.94
CA PHE A 153 -1.30 10.28 23.89
C PHE A 153 -1.91 10.05 22.49
N ASP A 154 -2.59 11.05 21.92
CA ASP A 154 -3.18 10.98 20.57
C ASP A 154 -2.10 10.82 19.49
N ARG A 155 -1.04 11.63 19.55
CA ARG A 155 0.12 11.57 18.62
C ARG A 155 0.77 10.18 18.63
N GLN A 156 0.98 9.61 19.81
CA GLN A 156 1.59 8.30 19.95
C GLN A 156 0.67 7.18 19.45
N THR A 157 -0.63 7.28 19.74
CA THR A 157 -1.65 6.30 19.31
C THR A 157 -1.73 6.21 17.79
N VAL A 158 -1.87 7.35 17.09
CA VAL A 158 -2.00 7.37 15.63
C VAL A 158 -0.75 6.84 14.93
N LYS A 159 0.43 7.24 15.43
CA LYS A 159 1.71 6.70 14.94
C LYS A 159 1.83 5.20 15.16
N LEU A 160 1.45 4.70 16.33
CA LEU A 160 1.53 3.27 16.64
C LEU A 160 0.58 2.45 15.77
N ALA A 161 -0.66 2.95 15.56
CA ALA A 161 -1.60 2.35 14.62
C ALA A 161 -1.01 2.28 13.21
N GLY A 162 -0.47 3.40 12.70
CA GLY A 162 0.16 3.44 11.38
C GLY A 162 1.35 2.47 11.25
N LEU A 163 2.15 2.33 12.30
CA LEU A 163 3.27 1.40 12.34
C LEU A 163 2.82 -0.06 12.29
N LEU A 164 1.79 -0.43 13.05
CA LEU A 164 1.44 -1.83 13.32
C LEU A 164 0.24 -2.35 12.52
N HIS A 165 -0.42 -1.53 11.69
CA HIS A 165 -1.64 -1.92 10.97
C HIS A 165 -1.49 -3.19 10.12
N ASP A 166 -0.28 -3.41 9.59
CA ASP A 166 0.03 -4.45 8.62
C ASP A 166 0.80 -5.65 9.18
N ILE A 167 1.06 -5.69 10.49
CA ILE A 167 1.89 -6.73 11.12
C ILE A 167 1.28 -8.14 11.01
N GLY A 168 -0.03 -8.22 10.79
CA GLY A 168 -0.80 -9.46 10.64
C GLY A 168 -0.82 -10.06 9.23
N HIS A 169 -0.12 -9.48 8.25
CA HIS A 169 -0.06 -10.08 6.92
C HIS A 169 0.64 -11.45 6.90
N GLY A 170 0.13 -12.37 6.08
CA GLY A 170 0.74 -13.69 5.83
C GLY A 170 1.68 -13.73 4.61
N PRO A 171 2.28 -14.90 4.31
CA PRO A 171 3.14 -15.10 3.14
C PRO A 171 2.50 -14.63 1.83
N PHE A 172 3.20 -13.79 1.08
CA PHE A 172 2.73 -13.16 -0.16
C PHE A 172 1.48 -12.28 0.03
N SER A 173 1.31 -11.70 1.22
CA SER A 173 0.32 -10.65 1.47
C SER A 173 -1.12 -11.13 1.17
N HIS A 174 -1.87 -10.42 0.31
CA HIS A 174 -3.25 -10.79 -0.02
C HIS A 174 -3.40 -12.13 -0.75
N LEU A 175 -2.33 -12.70 -1.31
CA LEU A 175 -2.38 -14.06 -1.84
C LEU A 175 -2.75 -15.06 -0.75
N PHE A 176 -2.20 -14.89 0.46
CA PHE A 176 -2.48 -15.75 1.61
C PHE A 176 -3.96 -15.70 1.97
N GLU A 177 -4.42 -14.51 2.31
CA GLU A 177 -5.78 -14.23 2.79
C GLU A 177 -6.86 -14.52 1.76
N ARG A 178 -6.67 -14.08 0.51
CA ARG A 178 -7.73 -14.10 -0.52
C ARG A 178 -7.59 -15.25 -1.50
N GLY A 179 -6.47 -15.96 -1.49
CA GLY A 179 -6.17 -17.08 -2.38
C GLY A 179 -6.04 -18.40 -1.64
N PHE A 180 -5.11 -18.49 -0.69
CA PHE A 180 -4.80 -19.73 0.02
C PHE A 180 -5.84 -20.09 1.09
N LEU A 181 -6.11 -19.21 2.06
CA LEU A 181 -7.02 -19.52 3.17
C LEU A 181 -8.43 -19.98 2.74
N PRO A 182 -9.09 -19.38 1.73
CA PRO A 182 -10.42 -19.82 1.30
C PRO A 182 -10.42 -21.25 0.74
N ARG A 183 -9.27 -21.78 0.33
CA ARG A 183 -9.11 -23.15 -0.21
C ARG A 183 -8.96 -24.20 0.88
N VAL A 184 -8.38 -23.84 2.02
CA VAL A 184 -8.06 -24.77 3.12
C VAL A 184 -8.96 -24.58 4.36
N CYS A 185 -9.48 -23.37 4.58
CA CYS A 185 -10.33 -22.99 5.71
C CYS A 185 -11.71 -22.52 5.22
N LYS A 186 -12.52 -23.46 4.69
CA LYS A 186 -13.83 -23.11 4.12
C LYS A 186 -14.77 -22.54 5.18
N GLY A 187 -15.35 -21.36 4.89
CA GLY A 187 -16.33 -20.70 5.75
C GLY A 187 -15.75 -20.01 6.99
N MET A 188 -14.41 -19.93 7.10
CA MET A 188 -13.74 -19.14 8.13
C MET A 188 -13.62 -17.69 7.66
N GLU A 189 -14.08 -16.76 8.49
CA GLU A 189 -13.74 -15.35 8.34
C GLU A 189 -12.37 -15.12 8.98
N TRP A 190 -11.39 -14.72 8.16
CA TRP A 190 -10.05 -14.39 8.59
C TRP A 190 -9.63 -13.10 7.88
N SER A 191 -9.01 -12.18 8.61
CA SER A 191 -8.46 -10.97 8.01
C SER A 191 -7.12 -10.62 8.65
N HIS A 192 -6.24 -10.03 7.84
CA HIS A 192 -4.92 -9.62 8.33
C HIS A 192 -5.03 -8.52 9.40
N GLU A 193 -6.07 -7.68 9.38
CA GLU A 193 -6.31 -6.65 10.39
C GLU A 193 -6.60 -7.24 11.78
N HIS A 194 -7.40 -8.33 11.85
CA HIS A 194 -7.62 -9.03 13.12
C HIS A 194 -6.35 -9.71 13.61
N MET A 195 -5.60 -10.37 12.72
CA MET A 195 -4.30 -10.93 13.07
C MET A 195 -3.30 -9.85 13.50
N SER A 196 -3.37 -8.63 12.95
CA SER A 196 -2.53 -7.52 13.41
C SER A 196 -2.78 -7.22 14.88
N ILE A 197 -4.03 -7.23 15.34
CA ILE A 197 -4.37 -7.00 16.74
C ILE A 197 -3.82 -8.10 17.65
N ASP A 198 -4.04 -9.36 17.28
CA ASP A 198 -3.57 -10.51 18.05
C ASP A 198 -2.03 -10.53 18.10
N MET A 199 -1.39 -10.16 16.99
CA MET A 199 0.07 -10.03 16.90
C MET A 199 0.62 -8.88 17.74
N ILE A 200 -0.12 -7.77 17.88
CA ILE A 200 0.27 -6.67 18.76
C ILE A 200 0.32 -7.14 20.22
N ASP A 201 -0.70 -7.86 20.69
CA ASP A 201 -0.70 -8.41 22.06
C ASP A 201 0.47 -9.36 22.27
N TYR A 202 0.65 -10.30 21.35
CA TYR A 202 1.74 -11.26 21.43
C TYR A 202 3.12 -10.58 21.41
N LEU A 203 3.32 -9.60 20.54
CA LEU A 203 4.57 -8.83 20.45
C LEU A 203 4.88 -8.14 21.78
N ILE A 204 3.89 -7.46 22.39
CA ILE A 204 4.07 -6.76 23.67
C ILE A 204 4.43 -7.74 24.78
N ASP A 205 3.67 -8.83 24.91
CA ASP A 205 3.86 -9.83 25.95
C ASP A 205 5.23 -10.52 25.85
N GLN A 206 5.63 -10.94 24.64
CA GLN A 206 6.90 -11.65 24.43
C GLN A 206 8.13 -10.77 24.65
N ASN A 207 8.04 -9.47 24.34
CA ASN A 207 9.18 -8.56 24.42
C ASN A 207 9.15 -7.69 25.68
N CYS A 208 8.14 -7.87 26.56
CA CYS A 208 7.94 -7.11 27.79
C CYS A 208 7.97 -5.59 27.55
N ILE A 209 7.28 -5.12 26.50
CA ILE A 209 7.28 -3.71 26.14
C ILE A 209 6.43 -2.91 27.14
N GLU A 210 7.07 -1.98 27.85
CA GLU A 210 6.40 -1.04 28.74
C GLU A 210 5.74 0.08 27.92
N THR A 211 4.42 0.04 27.82
CA THR A 211 3.63 1.03 27.08
C THR A 211 2.28 1.25 27.75
N ASP A 212 1.65 2.39 27.48
CA ASP A 212 0.33 2.71 27.99
C ASP A 212 -0.73 1.78 27.36
N PRO A 213 -1.46 0.96 28.15
CA PRO A 213 -2.49 0.07 27.64
C PRO A 213 -3.60 0.78 26.86
N ASP A 214 -3.91 2.04 27.19
CA ASP A 214 -4.94 2.82 26.49
C ASP A 214 -4.47 3.25 25.09
N ILE A 215 -3.16 3.49 24.90
CA ILE A 215 -2.57 3.73 23.57
C ILE A 215 -2.75 2.48 22.71
N ILE A 216 -2.45 1.30 23.27
CA ILE A 216 -2.57 0.02 22.56
C ILE A 216 -4.02 -0.24 22.16
N LYS A 217 -4.95 -0.06 23.10
CA LYS A 217 -6.38 -0.24 22.86
C LYS A 217 -6.87 0.65 21.72
N LYS A 218 -6.60 1.95 21.75
CA LYS A 218 -7.05 2.87 20.70
C LYS A 218 -6.33 2.63 19.37
N ALA A 219 -5.06 2.26 19.38
CA ALA A 219 -4.35 1.92 18.15
C ALA A 219 -4.99 0.72 17.43
N LYS A 220 -5.39 -0.32 18.18
CA LYS A 220 -6.14 -1.46 17.63
C LYS A 220 -7.51 -1.07 17.09
N GLU A 221 -8.23 -0.20 17.81
CA GLU A 221 -9.51 0.34 17.33
C GLU A 221 -9.32 1.12 16.01
N MET A 222 -8.22 1.86 15.85
CA MET A 222 -7.88 2.56 14.60
C MET A 222 -7.53 1.60 13.46
N ILE A 223 -6.81 0.51 13.73
CA ILE A 223 -6.46 -0.52 12.72
C ILE A 223 -7.72 -1.20 12.17
N LEU A 224 -8.72 -1.44 13.02
CA LEU A 224 -10.01 -2.01 12.60
C LEU A 224 -10.98 -0.98 12.03
N ALA A 225 -10.66 0.32 11.98
CA ALA A 225 -11.66 1.34 11.67
C ALA A 225 -12.24 1.23 10.25
N SER A 226 -11.55 0.58 9.32
CA SER A 226 -12.05 0.27 7.98
C SER A 226 -12.67 -1.12 7.80
N SER A 227 -12.66 -1.97 8.83
CA SER A 227 -13.27 -3.30 8.76
C SER A 227 -14.80 -3.21 8.83
N GLU A 228 -15.50 -4.06 8.08
CA GLU A 228 -16.97 -3.99 7.88
C GLU A 228 -17.82 -4.08 9.16
N ASN A 229 -17.22 -4.45 10.30
CA ASN A 229 -17.90 -4.73 11.58
C ASN A 229 -17.64 -3.70 12.70
N SER A 230 -16.88 -2.63 12.45
CA SER A 230 -16.35 -1.75 13.49
C SER A 230 -16.69 -0.29 13.24
N VAL A 231 -17.91 0.10 13.61
CA VAL A 231 -18.09 1.43 14.21
C VAL A 231 -18.07 1.24 15.72
N PRO A 232 -16.99 1.62 16.42
CA PRO A 232 -17.01 1.60 17.87
C PRO A 232 -18.14 2.51 18.37
N LYS A 233 -19.21 1.90 18.89
CA LYS A 233 -20.39 2.59 19.45
C LYS A 233 -20.04 3.51 20.64
N SER A 234 -18.80 3.45 21.15
CA SER A 234 -18.31 4.22 22.29
C SER A 234 -17.67 5.57 21.95
N MET A 235 -17.43 5.91 20.68
CA MET A 235 -16.60 7.09 20.37
C MET A 235 -17.43 8.36 20.23
N LYS A 236 -17.21 9.33 21.13
CA LYS A 236 -17.77 10.68 21.01
C LYS A 236 -16.70 11.75 20.72
N GLU A 237 -15.45 11.52 21.12
CA GLU A 237 -14.38 12.54 21.05
C GLU A 237 -13.32 12.17 20.00
N LYS A 238 -12.78 13.19 19.31
CA LYS A 238 -11.66 13.11 18.36
C LYS A 238 -11.77 12.02 17.28
N LYS A 239 -12.98 11.78 16.76
CA LYS A 239 -13.22 10.74 15.73
C LYS A 239 -12.38 10.93 14.47
N PHE A 240 -12.00 12.15 14.15
CA PHE A 240 -11.16 12.46 12.99
C PHE A 240 -9.80 11.72 13.02
N LEU A 241 -9.31 11.31 14.19
CA LEU A 241 -8.06 10.53 14.28
C LEU A 241 -8.19 9.14 13.62
N TYR A 242 -9.39 8.57 13.60
CA TYR A 242 -9.69 7.28 12.96
C TYR A 242 -9.74 7.39 11.43
N ASP A 243 -9.84 8.60 10.90
CA ASP A 243 -9.79 8.85 9.46
C ASP A 243 -8.34 8.83 8.93
N ILE A 244 -7.32 8.77 9.80
CA ILE A 244 -5.91 8.91 9.41
C ILE A 244 -5.31 7.60 8.87
N VAL A 245 -5.40 6.51 9.64
CA VAL A 245 -4.66 5.25 9.33
C VAL A 245 -5.47 4.29 8.47
N ALA A 246 -6.73 4.04 8.84
CA ALA A 246 -7.61 3.10 8.15
C ALA A 246 -9.03 3.69 8.08
N ASN A 247 -9.29 4.48 7.04
CA ASN A 247 -10.49 5.32 6.99
C ASN A 247 -11.69 4.51 6.48
N GLY A 248 -12.48 3.95 7.39
CA GLY A 248 -13.72 3.24 7.04
C GLY A 248 -14.85 4.12 6.52
N ARG A 249 -14.74 5.45 6.67
CA ARG A 249 -15.80 6.39 6.28
C ARG A 249 -15.81 6.62 4.77
N ASN A 250 -14.64 6.86 4.19
CA ASN A 250 -14.49 7.19 2.78
C ASN A 250 -13.23 6.62 2.10
N GLY A 251 -12.37 5.91 2.83
CA GLY A 251 -11.19 5.25 2.26
C GLY A 251 -10.06 6.19 1.86
N ILE A 252 -10.00 7.43 2.36
CA ILE A 252 -8.82 8.30 2.24
C ILE A 252 -8.01 8.23 3.54
N ASP A 253 -6.86 7.55 3.49
CA ASP A 253 -5.95 7.35 4.63
C ASP A 253 -4.49 7.33 4.19
N VAL A 254 -3.59 7.44 5.17
CA VAL A 254 -2.14 7.50 4.94
C VAL A 254 -1.54 6.16 4.49
N ASP A 255 -2.21 5.03 4.74
CA ASP A 255 -1.87 3.74 4.15
C ASP A 255 -1.85 3.84 2.62
N LYS A 256 -2.95 4.33 2.03
CA LYS A 256 -3.05 4.57 0.59
C LYS A 256 -2.05 5.58 0.07
N PHE A 257 -1.76 6.62 0.86
CA PHE A 257 -0.78 7.63 0.46
C PHE A 257 0.62 7.00 0.31
N ASP A 258 1.03 6.13 1.23
CA ASP A 258 2.31 5.44 1.12
C ASP A 258 2.31 4.44 -0.03
N TYR A 259 1.39 3.47 -0.03
CA TYR A 259 1.52 2.34 -0.95
C TYR A 259 1.36 2.78 -2.41
N ILE A 260 0.50 3.77 -2.71
CA ILE A 260 0.31 4.22 -4.10
C ILE A 260 1.62 4.78 -4.65
N VAL A 261 2.28 5.66 -3.90
CA VAL A 261 3.55 6.26 -4.34
C VAL A 261 4.66 5.22 -4.36
N ARG A 262 4.74 4.36 -3.34
CA ARG A 262 5.76 3.31 -3.21
C ARG A 262 5.65 2.27 -4.33
N ASP A 263 4.44 1.79 -4.59
CA ASP A 263 4.16 0.78 -5.61
C ASP A 263 4.34 1.34 -7.01
N CYS A 264 3.87 2.57 -7.27
CA CYS A 264 4.13 3.23 -8.55
C CYS A 264 5.63 3.34 -8.81
N ARG A 265 6.40 3.79 -7.81
CA ARG A 265 7.86 3.91 -7.91
C ARG A 265 8.53 2.55 -8.14
N ALA A 266 8.12 1.50 -7.42
CA ALA A 266 8.71 0.18 -7.52
C ALA A 266 8.38 -0.53 -8.85
N CYS A 267 7.20 -0.27 -9.41
CA CYS A 267 6.75 -0.85 -10.67
C CYS A 267 7.08 -0.01 -11.91
N ASP A 268 7.77 1.13 -11.75
CA ASP A 268 8.03 2.12 -12.81
C ASP A 268 6.74 2.61 -13.50
N MET A 269 5.70 2.82 -12.69
CA MET A 269 4.42 3.36 -13.12
C MET A 269 4.35 4.85 -12.81
N GLY A 270 3.76 5.65 -13.70
CA GLY A 270 3.49 7.05 -13.43
C GLY A 270 2.54 7.23 -12.25
N CYS A 271 2.95 7.99 -11.22
CA CYS A 271 2.08 8.37 -10.11
C CYS A 271 1.57 9.79 -10.33
N ASN A 272 0.30 9.92 -10.75
CA ASN A 272 -0.33 11.23 -10.95
C ASN A 272 -0.93 11.82 -9.67
N PHE A 273 -1.01 11.03 -8.62
CA PHE A 273 -1.46 11.42 -7.29
C PHE A 273 -0.29 12.00 -6.46
N GLN A 274 -0.56 13.11 -5.76
CA GLN A 274 0.36 13.81 -4.89
C GLN A 274 -0.34 14.02 -3.55
N PHE A 275 -0.04 13.17 -2.58
CA PHE A 275 -0.72 13.17 -1.27
C PHE A 275 -0.40 14.42 -0.46
N GLU A 276 0.78 15.03 -0.69
CA GLU A 276 1.26 16.19 0.05
C GLU A 276 0.26 17.35 -0.03
N ARG A 277 -0.39 17.51 -1.19
CA ARG A 277 -1.42 18.54 -1.37
C ARG A 277 -2.63 18.30 -0.48
N LEU A 278 -3.11 17.05 -0.36
CA LEU A 278 -4.25 16.72 0.49
C LEU A 278 -3.90 16.85 1.97
N MET A 279 -2.69 16.41 2.34
CA MET A 279 -2.20 16.53 3.72
C MET A 279 -1.99 17.99 4.16
N GLU A 280 -1.57 18.88 3.25
CA GLU A 280 -1.34 20.29 3.55
C GLU A 280 -2.63 21.10 3.70
N THR A 281 -3.76 20.61 3.17
CA THR A 281 -4.99 21.42 3.11
C THR A 281 -6.16 20.83 3.87
N MET A 282 -6.04 19.59 4.35
CA MET A 282 -7.07 18.93 5.16
C MET A 282 -7.35 19.68 6.47
N ARG A 283 -8.61 19.62 6.90
CA ARG A 283 -9.10 20.23 8.15
C ARG A 283 -10.10 19.32 8.84
N VAL A 284 -10.29 19.51 10.14
CA VAL A 284 -11.33 18.83 10.90
C VAL A 284 -12.58 19.72 10.95
N ILE A 285 -13.70 19.21 10.46
CA ILE A 285 -15.02 19.85 10.59
C ILE A 285 -16.01 18.83 11.17
N GLU A 286 -16.57 19.14 12.34
CA GLU A 286 -17.46 18.24 13.08
C GLU A 286 -16.87 16.83 13.29
N ASN A 287 -15.62 16.75 13.79
CA ASN A 287 -14.92 15.49 14.08
C ASN A 287 -14.73 14.56 12.86
N GLU A 288 -14.50 15.14 11.68
CA GLU A 288 -14.21 14.41 10.44
C GLU A 288 -13.17 15.17 9.63
N ILE A 289 -12.22 14.44 9.03
CA ILE A 289 -11.26 15.04 8.09
C ILE A 289 -11.98 15.41 6.79
N CYS A 290 -11.95 16.70 6.47
CA CYS A 290 -12.54 17.31 5.28
C CYS A 290 -11.46 17.96 4.41
N TYR A 291 -11.74 18.11 3.11
CA TYR A 291 -10.79 18.67 2.14
C TYR A 291 -11.35 19.93 1.47
N PRO A 292 -10.52 20.88 1.01
CA PRO A 292 -11.04 22.00 0.23
C PRO A 292 -11.71 21.53 -1.06
N ALA A 293 -12.83 22.15 -1.46
CA ALA A 293 -13.54 21.81 -2.69
C ALA A 293 -12.64 21.89 -3.94
N LYS A 294 -11.68 22.83 -3.95
CA LYS A 294 -10.67 22.97 -5.02
C LYS A 294 -9.74 21.75 -5.16
N ASP A 295 -9.65 20.89 -4.15
CA ASP A 295 -8.79 19.69 -4.13
C ASP A 295 -9.51 18.43 -4.60
N TYR A 296 -10.78 18.53 -5.02
CA TYR A 296 -11.54 17.42 -5.59
C TYR A 296 -10.76 16.63 -6.65
N ARG A 297 -10.03 17.31 -7.55
CA ARG A 297 -9.25 16.64 -8.60
C ARG A 297 -8.11 15.78 -8.03
N SER A 298 -7.52 16.19 -6.91
CA SER A 298 -6.48 15.42 -6.23
C SER A 298 -7.06 14.17 -5.58
N VAL A 299 -8.26 14.29 -5.01
CA VAL A 299 -9.02 13.16 -4.47
C VAL A 299 -9.40 12.17 -5.58
N HIS A 300 -9.88 12.65 -6.73
CA HIS A 300 -10.14 11.76 -7.86
C HIS A 300 -8.87 11.04 -8.35
N LYS A 301 -7.75 11.76 -8.44
CA LYS A 301 -6.45 11.18 -8.81
C LYS A 301 -6.00 10.06 -7.87
N LEU A 302 -6.30 10.14 -6.57
CA LEU A 302 -6.04 9.05 -5.63
C LEU A 302 -6.74 7.77 -6.09
N PHE A 303 -8.05 7.83 -6.28
CA PHE A 303 -8.85 6.66 -6.64
C PHE A 303 -8.53 6.13 -8.03
N THR A 304 -8.31 7.00 -9.02
CA THR A 304 -7.91 6.55 -10.37
C THR A 304 -6.53 5.91 -10.38
N THR A 305 -5.55 6.50 -9.69
CA THR A 305 -4.19 5.91 -9.62
C THR A 305 -4.23 4.54 -8.94
N ARG A 306 -5.05 4.40 -7.88
CA ARG A 306 -5.30 3.10 -7.26
C ARG A 306 -5.93 2.12 -8.26
N ALA A 307 -6.98 2.50 -8.98
CA ALA A 307 -7.61 1.65 -9.98
C ALA A 307 -6.63 1.22 -11.09
N ASP A 308 -5.76 2.13 -11.53
CA ASP A 308 -4.71 1.86 -12.52
C ASP A 308 -3.68 0.83 -12.00
N LEU A 309 -3.29 0.92 -10.72
CA LEU A 309 -2.43 -0.08 -10.08
C LEU A 309 -3.10 -1.46 -10.01
N TYR A 310 -4.39 -1.53 -9.69
CA TYR A 310 -5.14 -2.79 -9.73
C TYR A 310 -5.20 -3.37 -11.14
N ASN A 311 -5.56 -2.57 -12.13
CA ASN A 311 -5.69 -2.99 -13.53
C ASN A 311 -4.34 -3.42 -14.14
N THR A 312 -3.27 -2.71 -13.81
CA THR A 312 -1.98 -2.90 -14.46
C THR A 312 -1.09 -3.87 -13.71
N VAL A 313 -1.00 -3.76 -12.38
CA VAL A 313 0.00 -4.46 -11.55
C VAL A 313 -0.65 -5.59 -10.77
N TYR A 314 -1.54 -5.28 -9.82
CA TYR A 314 -2.00 -6.25 -8.82
C TYR A 314 -2.81 -7.39 -9.43
N THR A 315 -3.53 -7.11 -10.52
CA THR A 315 -4.34 -8.11 -11.24
C THR A 315 -3.77 -8.44 -12.61
N HIS A 316 -2.50 -8.12 -12.88
CA HIS A 316 -1.84 -8.45 -14.14
C HIS A 316 -2.00 -9.94 -14.47
N ARG A 317 -2.40 -10.27 -15.70
CA ARG A 317 -2.74 -11.65 -16.10
C ARG A 317 -1.64 -12.68 -15.82
N VAL A 318 -0.37 -12.32 -15.97
CA VAL A 318 0.72 -13.26 -15.69
C VAL A 318 1.04 -13.30 -14.20
N VAL A 319 0.86 -12.20 -13.46
CA VAL A 319 0.98 -12.21 -11.99
C VAL A 319 -0.06 -13.16 -11.42
N LYS A 320 -1.35 -13.00 -11.80
CA LYS A 320 -2.41 -13.93 -11.38
C LYS A 320 -2.15 -15.37 -11.76
N ALA A 321 -1.62 -15.67 -12.95
CA ALA A 321 -1.27 -17.04 -13.31
C ALA A 321 -0.26 -17.66 -12.31
N ILE A 322 0.76 -16.89 -11.91
CA ILE A 322 1.76 -17.38 -10.95
C ILE A 322 1.18 -17.45 -9.53
N GLU A 323 0.36 -16.48 -9.13
CA GLU A 323 -0.32 -16.52 -7.83
C GLU A 323 -1.20 -17.76 -7.70
N LEU A 324 -1.96 -18.10 -8.74
CA LEU A 324 -2.79 -19.31 -8.77
C LEU A 324 -1.94 -20.58 -8.63
N MET A 325 -0.79 -20.67 -9.30
CA MET A 325 0.14 -21.79 -9.12
C MET A 325 0.76 -21.83 -7.73
N CYS A 326 1.06 -20.67 -7.15
CA CYS A 326 1.58 -20.57 -5.80
C CYS A 326 0.54 -21.00 -4.77
N VAL A 327 -0.71 -20.59 -4.93
CA VAL A 327 -1.83 -21.06 -4.10
C VAL A 327 -1.97 -22.57 -4.20
N ASP A 328 -1.99 -23.13 -5.41
CA ASP A 328 -2.02 -24.58 -5.60
C ASP A 328 -0.84 -25.26 -4.87
N ALA A 329 0.38 -24.71 -4.98
CA ALA A 329 1.55 -25.24 -4.27
C ALA A 329 1.39 -25.19 -2.74
N LEU A 330 0.89 -24.08 -2.19
CA LEU A 330 0.66 -23.94 -0.75
C LEU A 330 -0.43 -24.91 -0.26
N VAL A 331 -1.50 -25.10 -1.03
CA VAL A 331 -2.57 -26.06 -0.72
C VAL A 331 -2.02 -27.48 -0.68
N GLU A 332 -1.22 -27.89 -1.67
CA GLU A 332 -0.59 -29.21 -1.68
C GLU A 332 0.39 -29.40 -0.49
N ALA A 333 1.07 -28.34 -0.07
CA ALA A 333 2.01 -28.38 1.05
C ALA A 333 1.34 -28.32 2.43
N ASP A 334 0.07 -27.90 2.52
CA ASP A 334 -0.58 -27.56 3.79
C ASP A 334 -0.63 -28.75 4.75
N SER A 335 -0.96 -29.95 4.26
CA SER A 335 -1.07 -31.15 5.09
C SER A 335 0.24 -31.56 5.77
N TYR A 336 1.39 -31.21 5.17
CA TYR A 336 2.72 -31.56 5.68
C TYR A 336 3.39 -30.42 6.45
N LEU A 337 3.21 -29.17 6.00
CA LEU A 337 3.77 -27.99 6.66
C LEU A 337 2.85 -27.39 7.72
N GLU A 338 1.61 -27.87 7.82
CA GLU A 338 0.56 -27.43 8.74
C GLU A 338 0.40 -25.90 8.70
N ILE A 339 0.30 -25.32 7.50
CA ILE A 339 0.32 -23.87 7.29
C ILE A 339 -0.95 -23.24 7.89
N SER A 340 -2.10 -23.80 7.53
CA SER A 340 -3.43 -23.38 8.00
C SER A 340 -3.61 -23.53 9.51
N SER A 341 -2.92 -24.48 10.14
CA SER A 341 -3.00 -24.69 11.60
C SER A 341 -2.42 -23.51 12.41
N LYS A 342 -1.50 -22.73 11.81
CA LYS A 342 -0.73 -21.68 12.49
C LYS A 342 -1.41 -20.31 12.44
N ILE A 343 -2.52 -20.18 11.70
CA ILE A 343 -3.12 -18.88 11.36
C ILE A 343 -3.94 -18.25 12.49
N ASN A 344 -4.19 -18.99 13.58
CA ASN A 344 -4.99 -18.52 14.70
C ASN A 344 -4.15 -18.20 15.94
N GLN A 345 -2.87 -18.56 15.95
CA GLN A 345 -1.98 -18.40 17.09
C GLN A 345 -0.82 -17.50 16.68
N PRO A 346 -0.75 -16.24 17.17
CA PRO A 346 0.33 -15.31 16.83
C PRO A 346 1.72 -15.91 17.02
N ALA A 347 1.89 -16.71 18.08
CA ALA A 347 3.13 -17.41 18.43
C ALA A 347 3.68 -18.35 17.35
N ASP A 348 2.80 -18.86 16.47
CA ASP A 348 3.19 -19.68 15.33
C ASP A 348 3.07 -18.92 14.01
N PHE A 349 2.10 -18.01 13.89
CA PHE A 349 1.87 -17.23 12.70
C PHE A 349 3.06 -16.33 12.33
N TRP A 350 3.72 -15.71 13.32
CA TRP A 350 4.87 -14.82 13.05
C TRP A 350 6.03 -15.57 12.37
N LYS A 351 6.08 -16.90 12.47
CA LYS A 351 7.13 -17.73 11.83
C LYS A 351 6.84 -18.01 10.34
N LEU A 352 5.67 -17.60 9.84
CA LEU A 352 5.30 -17.75 8.43
C LEU A 352 5.71 -16.51 7.64
N ASP A 353 6.47 -16.68 6.57
CA ASP A 353 6.83 -15.60 5.65
C ASP A 353 7.04 -16.16 4.23
N ASP A 354 7.51 -15.34 3.28
CA ASP A 354 7.69 -15.74 1.88
C ASP A 354 8.76 -16.85 1.72
N THR A 355 9.61 -17.09 2.73
CA THR A 355 10.61 -18.17 2.70
C THR A 355 9.96 -19.55 2.66
N ILE A 356 8.66 -19.66 2.93
CA ILE A 356 7.90 -20.92 2.77
C ILE A 356 8.06 -21.53 1.37
N ILE A 357 8.13 -20.71 0.32
CA ILE A 357 8.39 -21.19 -1.05
C ILE A 357 9.79 -21.78 -1.16
N LYS A 358 10.78 -21.16 -0.52
CA LYS A 358 12.13 -21.70 -0.50
C LYS A 358 12.20 -23.02 0.27
N ARG A 359 11.48 -23.12 1.39
CA ARG A 359 11.37 -24.35 2.19
C ARG A 359 10.81 -25.50 1.36
N ILE A 360 9.68 -25.29 0.68
CA ILE A 360 9.09 -26.32 -0.20
C ILE A 360 10.05 -26.68 -1.34
N GLU A 361 10.74 -25.70 -1.92
CA GLU A 361 11.64 -25.91 -3.06
C GLU A 361 12.82 -26.85 -2.73
N ILE A 362 13.36 -26.78 -1.51
CA ILE A 362 14.56 -27.53 -1.10
C ILE A 362 14.27 -28.81 -0.32
N ASP A 363 13.08 -28.92 0.29
CA ASP A 363 12.70 -30.10 1.05
C ASP A 363 12.52 -31.29 0.09
N THR A 364 13.18 -32.41 0.37
CA THR A 364 13.19 -33.61 -0.49
C THR A 364 12.10 -34.62 -0.15
N SER A 365 11.30 -34.36 0.88
CA SER A 365 10.23 -35.25 1.34
C SER A 365 9.21 -35.51 0.21
N ASN A 366 8.65 -36.72 0.20
CA ASN A 366 7.72 -37.16 -0.85
C ASN A 366 6.37 -36.44 -0.75
N GLU A 367 5.99 -36.07 0.45
CA GLU A 367 4.79 -35.32 0.81
C GLU A 367 4.76 -33.95 0.12
N LEU A 368 5.91 -33.34 -0.11
CA LEU A 368 6.04 -32.05 -0.80
C LEU A 368 6.31 -32.17 -2.30
N ARG A 369 6.31 -33.38 -2.88
CA ARG A 369 6.70 -33.59 -4.28
C ARG A 369 5.87 -32.75 -5.25
N ASP A 370 4.56 -32.75 -5.11
CA ASP A 370 3.66 -32.12 -6.08
C ASP A 370 3.67 -30.58 -5.94
N SER A 371 3.72 -30.08 -4.69
CA SER A 371 3.97 -28.67 -4.39
C SER A 371 5.32 -28.18 -4.94
N ARG A 372 6.40 -28.95 -4.72
CA ARG A 372 7.75 -28.67 -5.24
C ARG A 372 7.78 -28.65 -6.77
N ASN A 373 7.05 -29.56 -7.43
CA ASN A 373 6.92 -29.57 -8.88
C ASN A 373 6.28 -28.27 -9.40
N LEU A 374 5.21 -27.76 -8.75
CA LEU A 374 4.59 -26.49 -9.12
C LEU A 374 5.56 -25.32 -8.97
N ILE A 375 6.33 -25.26 -7.88
CA ILE A 375 7.34 -24.21 -7.68
C ILE A 375 8.43 -24.28 -8.76
N GLN A 376 8.92 -25.48 -9.10
CA GLN A 376 9.91 -25.65 -10.16
C GLN A 376 9.38 -25.20 -11.53
N ARG A 377 8.10 -25.45 -11.83
CA ARG A 377 7.43 -24.94 -13.03
C ARG A 377 7.40 -23.41 -13.05
N ILE A 378 7.04 -22.78 -11.93
CA ILE A 378 7.09 -21.31 -11.76
C ILE A 378 8.50 -20.77 -12.05
N ARG A 379 9.56 -21.42 -11.54
CA ARG A 379 10.97 -21.03 -11.77
C ARG A 379 11.37 -21.13 -13.24
N ARG A 380 10.89 -22.15 -13.96
CA ARG A 380 11.19 -22.39 -15.38
C ARG A 380 10.28 -21.63 -16.34
N ARG A 381 9.34 -20.83 -15.82
CA ARG A 381 8.28 -20.16 -16.59
C ARG A 381 7.36 -21.10 -17.38
N ASP A 382 7.24 -22.34 -16.92
CA ASP A 382 6.13 -23.21 -17.31
C ASP A 382 4.91 -22.83 -16.46
N LEU A 383 4.23 -21.76 -16.87
CA LEU A 383 3.12 -21.18 -16.12
C LEU A 383 1.76 -21.72 -16.56
N TYR A 384 0.74 -21.53 -15.73
CA TYR A 384 -0.65 -21.59 -16.19
C TYR A 384 -0.88 -20.59 -17.32
N GLN A 385 -1.60 -21.04 -18.34
CA GLN A 385 -1.71 -20.33 -19.60
C GLN A 385 -2.96 -19.46 -19.61
N TYR A 386 -2.77 -18.14 -19.61
CA TYR A 386 -3.84 -17.20 -19.94
C TYR A 386 -4.46 -17.54 -21.29
N CYS A 387 -5.78 -17.76 -21.31
CA CYS A 387 -6.57 -18.02 -22.51
C CYS A 387 -7.19 -16.71 -23.01
N ASN A 388 -8.15 -16.15 -22.27
CA ASN A 388 -8.78 -14.87 -22.59
C ASN A 388 -9.46 -14.21 -21.36
N GLN A 389 -10.02 -13.02 -21.54
CA GLN A 389 -10.84 -12.32 -20.56
C GLN A 389 -11.92 -11.47 -21.23
N PHE A 390 -12.98 -11.13 -20.49
CA PHE A 390 -13.90 -10.05 -20.83
C PHE A 390 -14.25 -9.22 -19.60
N VAL A 391 -14.67 -7.98 -19.83
CA VAL A 391 -15.26 -7.10 -18.80
C VAL A 391 -16.77 -7.27 -18.83
N VAL A 392 -17.37 -7.52 -17.67
CA VAL A 392 -18.83 -7.64 -17.54
C VAL A 392 -19.47 -6.28 -17.88
N PRO A 393 -20.48 -6.22 -18.76
CA PRO A 393 -21.16 -4.97 -19.07
C PRO A 393 -21.76 -4.32 -17.82
N ASN A 394 -21.65 -2.99 -17.71
CA ASN A 394 -22.14 -2.25 -16.55
C ASN A 394 -23.61 -2.56 -16.24
N GLU A 395 -24.47 -2.62 -17.26
CA GLU A 395 -25.90 -2.93 -17.11
C GLU A 395 -26.20 -4.34 -16.55
N LYS A 396 -25.21 -5.25 -16.56
CA LYS A 396 -25.36 -6.62 -16.06
C LYS A 396 -24.68 -6.85 -14.73
N LEU A 397 -23.84 -5.92 -14.23
CA LEU A 397 -23.05 -6.11 -13.01
C LEU A 397 -23.91 -6.54 -11.82
N GLU A 398 -25.12 -5.99 -11.68
CA GLU A 398 -25.97 -6.23 -10.51
C GLU A 398 -26.34 -7.69 -10.28
N HIS A 399 -26.66 -8.40 -11.36
CA HIS A 399 -27.14 -9.77 -11.31
C HIS A 399 -26.13 -10.78 -11.87
N PHE A 400 -24.91 -10.34 -12.16
CA PHE A 400 -23.87 -11.20 -12.70
C PHE A 400 -23.34 -12.13 -11.61
N LYS A 401 -23.43 -13.44 -11.85
CA LYS A 401 -22.87 -14.47 -10.98
C LYS A 401 -21.44 -14.76 -11.38
N ASP A 402 -20.61 -15.12 -10.41
CA ASP A 402 -19.24 -15.57 -10.67
C ASP A 402 -19.25 -16.76 -11.63
N VAL A 403 -18.38 -16.69 -12.63
CA VAL A 403 -18.25 -17.75 -13.64
C VAL A 403 -17.39 -18.86 -13.07
N THR A 404 -17.83 -20.10 -13.27
CA THR A 404 -17.15 -21.31 -12.81
C THR A 404 -16.48 -22.06 -13.95
N ALA A 405 -15.54 -22.96 -13.63
CA ALA A 405 -14.97 -23.87 -14.64
C ALA A 405 -16.05 -24.74 -15.29
N GLN A 406 -17.08 -25.16 -14.53
CA GLN A 406 -18.20 -25.93 -15.05
C GLN A 406 -19.02 -25.15 -16.09
N ASP A 407 -19.19 -23.84 -15.92
CA ASP A 407 -19.86 -23.01 -16.92
C ASP A 407 -19.14 -23.02 -18.28
N ILE A 408 -17.81 -23.08 -18.24
CA ILE A 408 -16.96 -23.16 -19.43
C ILE A 408 -17.09 -24.54 -20.07
N ILE A 409 -16.98 -25.62 -19.28
CA ILE A 409 -17.11 -27.01 -19.77
C ILE A 409 -18.48 -27.23 -20.43
N CYS A 410 -19.56 -26.74 -19.81
CA CYS A 410 -20.91 -26.80 -20.36
C CYS A 410 -21.10 -26.01 -21.67
N SER A 411 -20.08 -25.26 -22.11
CA SER A 411 -20.08 -24.48 -23.35
C SER A 411 -19.12 -25.06 -24.41
N GLN A 412 -18.53 -26.22 -24.14
CA GLN A 412 -17.66 -26.94 -25.09
C GLN A 412 -18.48 -27.62 -26.21
N LYS A 413 -17.95 -27.63 -27.44
CA LYS A 413 -18.54 -28.38 -28.56
C LYS A 413 -18.13 -29.86 -28.53
N SER A 414 -19.01 -30.74 -29.01
CA SER A 414 -18.85 -32.21 -28.91
C SER A 414 -17.65 -32.82 -29.65
N SER A 415 -16.94 -32.06 -30.49
CA SER A 415 -15.85 -32.55 -31.35
C SER A 415 -14.43 -32.24 -30.83
N GLU A 416 -14.29 -31.70 -29.61
CA GLU A 416 -13.01 -31.25 -29.06
C GLU A 416 -12.47 -32.16 -27.95
N ALA A 417 -11.20 -31.95 -27.56
CA ALA A 417 -10.57 -32.66 -26.45
C ALA A 417 -11.35 -32.44 -25.15
N THR A 418 -11.80 -33.52 -24.49
CA THR A 418 -12.66 -33.44 -23.31
C THR A 418 -12.02 -32.60 -22.20
N LEU A 419 -12.60 -31.43 -21.92
CA LEU A 419 -12.15 -30.55 -20.85
C LEU A 419 -12.63 -31.08 -19.50
N ARG A 420 -11.76 -31.00 -18.50
CA ARG A 420 -12.08 -31.34 -17.11
C ARG A 420 -11.97 -30.12 -16.22
N GLU A 421 -12.66 -30.17 -15.08
CA GLU A 421 -12.68 -29.05 -14.14
C GLU A 421 -11.27 -28.74 -13.61
N GLU A 422 -10.45 -29.77 -13.36
CA GLU A 422 -9.08 -29.61 -12.89
C GLU A 422 -8.14 -28.91 -13.90
N ASP A 423 -8.52 -28.85 -15.18
CA ASP A 423 -7.69 -28.27 -16.24
C ASP A 423 -7.94 -26.76 -16.45
N ILE A 424 -9.04 -26.22 -15.90
CA ILE A 424 -9.51 -24.85 -16.12
C ILE A 424 -9.49 -24.06 -14.82
N ILE A 425 -8.98 -22.83 -14.89
CA ILE A 425 -9.12 -21.88 -13.80
C ILE A 425 -9.88 -20.65 -14.29
N VAL A 426 -10.93 -20.29 -13.57
CA VAL A 426 -11.68 -19.05 -13.80
C VAL A 426 -11.39 -18.08 -12.65
N SER A 427 -10.97 -16.87 -13.01
CA SER A 427 -10.68 -15.78 -12.07
C SER A 427 -11.69 -14.66 -12.29
N ASN A 428 -12.57 -14.49 -11.31
CA ASN A 428 -13.55 -13.40 -11.24
C ASN A 428 -12.92 -12.26 -10.42
N ILE A 429 -12.49 -11.19 -11.09
CA ILE A 429 -11.74 -10.08 -10.50
C ILE A 429 -12.69 -8.89 -10.36
N LYS A 430 -12.77 -8.31 -9.17
CA LYS A 430 -13.50 -7.06 -8.91
C LYS A 430 -12.48 -5.96 -8.64
N ILE A 431 -12.61 -4.85 -9.35
CA ILE A 431 -11.79 -3.64 -9.16
C ILE A 431 -12.76 -2.50 -8.92
N ASP A 432 -12.60 -1.80 -7.81
CA ASP A 432 -13.47 -0.69 -7.43
C ASP A 432 -12.67 0.53 -7.02
N LEU A 433 -13.36 1.63 -6.72
CA LEU A 433 -12.78 2.84 -6.14
C LEU A 433 -12.86 2.83 -4.60
N THR A 434 -12.61 1.69 -3.94
CA THR A 434 -12.61 1.44 -2.46
C THR A 434 -13.96 1.16 -1.79
N ARG A 435 -15.09 1.35 -2.47
CA ARG A 435 -16.43 1.14 -1.89
C ARG A 435 -17.37 0.29 -2.75
N GLY A 436 -16.81 -0.73 -3.42
CA GLY A 436 -17.59 -1.57 -4.32
C GLY A 436 -18.21 -0.72 -5.44
N ARG A 437 -19.54 -0.72 -5.54
CA ARG A 437 -20.27 0.03 -6.58
C ARG A 437 -20.53 1.50 -6.23
N HIS A 438 -20.41 1.84 -4.95
CA HIS A 438 -20.70 3.20 -4.50
C HIS A 438 -19.56 4.14 -4.89
N ASN A 439 -19.91 5.37 -5.29
CA ASN A 439 -18.92 6.39 -5.56
C ASN A 439 -18.28 6.82 -4.22
N PRO A 440 -16.95 6.64 -4.02
CA PRO A 440 -16.31 7.07 -2.77
C PRO A 440 -16.49 8.58 -2.53
N LEU A 441 -16.60 9.38 -3.60
CA LEU A 441 -16.73 10.84 -3.55
C LEU A 441 -17.99 11.31 -2.84
N GLU A 442 -19.08 10.53 -2.88
CA GLU A 442 -20.33 10.87 -2.19
C GLU A 442 -20.14 10.94 -0.66
N SER A 443 -19.24 10.12 -0.14
CA SER A 443 -18.90 10.07 1.29
C SER A 443 -17.81 11.03 1.73
N ILE A 444 -17.19 11.74 0.79
CA ILE A 444 -16.10 12.67 1.09
C ILE A 444 -16.71 14.04 1.34
N LYS A 445 -16.25 14.67 2.43
CA LYS A 445 -16.71 15.99 2.85
C LYS A 445 -15.72 17.06 2.45
N PHE A 446 -16.25 18.08 1.80
CA PHE A 446 -15.53 19.24 1.30
C PHE A 446 -15.95 20.52 2.02
N PHE A 447 -15.10 21.53 1.97
CA PHE A 447 -15.42 22.89 2.42
C PHE A 447 -14.95 23.93 1.40
N GLN A 448 -15.57 25.12 1.39
CA GLN A 448 -15.32 26.15 0.37
C GLN A 448 -14.04 26.95 0.67
N ASP A 449 -14.07 27.70 1.77
CA ASP A 449 -13.00 28.61 2.19
C ASP A 449 -12.47 28.20 3.57
N TYR A 450 -11.24 28.60 3.90
CA TYR A 450 -10.59 28.24 5.18
C TYR A 450 -11.33 28.77 6.41
N ASP A 451 -12.12 29.84 6.28
CA ASP A 451 -12.91 30.38 7.39
C ASP A 451 -14.29 29.72 7.51
N SER A 452 -14.67 28.86 6.55
CA SER A 452 -15.93 28.14 6.60
C SER A 452 -15.82 26.90 7.51
N ASN A 453 -16.85 26.71 8.32
CA ASN A 453 -17.10 25.51 9.11
C ASN A 453 -18.22 24.66 8.53
N GLU A 454 -18.73 25.01 7.34
CA GLU A 454 -19.72 24.22 6.64
C GLU A 454 -19.03 23.15 5.78
N LYS A 455 -19.47 21.91 5.94
CA LYS A 455 -19.03 20.79 5.09
C LYS A 455 -20.16 20.31 4.20
N PHE A 456 -19.83 19.98 2.96
CA PHE A 456 -20.78 19.50 1.95
C PHE A 456 -20.16 18.36 1.13
N SER A 457 -21.01 17.59 0.44
CA SER A 457 -20.55 16.64 -0.59
C SER A 457 -20.59 17.34 -1.96
N ILE A 458 -19.70 16.97 -2.87
CA ILE A 458 -19.71 17.48 -4.25
C ILE A 458 -20.33 16.40 -5.15
N GLU A 459 -21.40 16.77 -5.85
CA GLU A 459 -22.01 15.89 -6.86
C GLU A 459 -21.12 15.80 -8.10
N GLU A 460 -21.03 14.62 -8.70
CA GLU A 460 -20.07 14.33 -9.77
C GLU A 460 -20.37 15.12 -11.06
N ASP A 461 -21.65 15.33 -11.37
CA ASP A 461 -22.13 16.10 -12.52
C ASP A 461 -21.74 17.58 -12.45
N CYS A 462 -21.49 18.09 -11.24
CA CYS A 462 -21.01 19.44 -10.99
C CYS A 462 -19.50 19.62 -11.27
N VAL A 463 -18.75 18.54 -11.49
CA VAL A 463 -17.28 18.62 -11.63
C VAL A 463 -16.79 18.38 -13.04
N SER A 464 -17.10 17.22 -13.63
CA SER A 464 -16.59 16.87 -14.96
C SER A 464 -17.30 15.66 -15.55
N HIS A 465 -17.85 15.81 -16.75
CA HIS A 465 -18.38 14.69 -17.55
C HIS A 465 -17.31 13.75 -18.12
N LEU A 466 -16.01 14.04 -17.89
CA LEU A 466 -14.90 13.15 -18.24
C LEU A 466 -14.54 12.15 -17.12
N LEU A 467 -15.28 12.16 -16.01
CA LEU A 467 -15.09 11.21 -14.91
C LEU A 467 -15.76 9.85 -15.25
N PRO A 468 -15.32 8.74 -14.63
CA PRO A 468 -15.87 7.42 -14.92
C PRO A 468 -17.35 7.31 -14.53
N ALA A 469 -18.21 6.93 -15.49
CA ALA A 469 -19.63 6.68 -15.21
C ALA A 469 -19.91 5.43 -14.35
N SER A 470 -18.89 4.63 -14.05
CA SER A 470 -18.97 3.45 -13.19
C SER A 470 -17.78 3.41 -12.24
N ASN A 471 -18.03 3.00 -10.99
CA ASN A 471 -17.04 2.91 -9.92
C ASN A 471 -16.51 1.49 -9.69
N GLN A 472 -16.99 0.52 -10.47
CA GLN A 472 -16.62 -0.88 -10.36
C GLN A 472 -16.50 -1.54 -11.73
N ASP A 473 -15.42 -2.29 -11.90
CA ASP A 473 -15.24 -3.28 -12.96
C ASP A 473 -15.35 -4.70 -12.38
N MET A 474 -15.92 -5.60 -13.18
CA MET A 474 -15.81 -7.04 -12.98
C MET A 474 -15.20 -7.68 -14.24
N ILE A 475 -14.04 -8.33 -14.06
CA ILE A 475 -13.29 -8.97 -15.13
C ILE A 475 -13.35 -10.48 -14.93
N VAL A 476 -13.85 -11.20 -15.92
CA VAL A 476 -13.80 -12.67 -15.94
C VAL A 476 -12.64 -13.09 -16.81
N ARG A 477 -11.71 -13.86 -16.24
CA ARG A 477 -10.50 -14.32 -16.92
C ARG A 477 -10.35 -15.82 -16.79
N VAL A 478 -9.95 -16.48 -17.88
CA VAL A 478 -9.78 -17.94 -17.91
C VAL A 478 -8.34 -18.32 -18.22
N TYR A 479 -7.87 -19.36 -17.53
CA TYR A 479 -6.56 -19.97 -17.72
C TYR A 479 -6.71 -21.49 -17.93
N ALA A 480 -5.80 -22.06 -18.72
CA ALA A 480 -5.59 -23.51 -18.82
C ALA A 480 -4.36 -23.91 -18.00
N LYS A 481 -4.44 -24.99 -17.21
CA LYS A 481 -3.28 -25.51 -16.46
C LYS A 481 -2.19 -26.12 -17.34
N LYS A 482 -2.57 -26.54 -18.55
CA LYS A 482 -1.73 -27.16 -19.57
C LYS A 482 -1.75 -26.37 -20.87
N HIS A 483 -0.66 -26.42 -21.63
CA HIS A 483 -0.49 -25.62 -22.84
C HIS A 483 -1.37 -26.10 -24.01
N ASP A 484 -1.47 -27.40 -24.20
CA ASP A 484 -2.26 -28.07 -25.24
C ASP A 484 -3.77 -27.80 -25.13
N LEU A 485 -4.26 -27.47 -23.92
CA LEU A 485 -5.67 -27.20 -23.67
C LEU A 485 -6.09 -25.74 -23.94
N VAL A 486 -5.15 -24.83 -24.20
CA VAL A 486 -5.44 -23.39 -24.36
C VAL A 486 -6.51 -23.14 -25.43
N MET A 487 -6.45 -23.88 -26.55
CA MET A 487 -7.39 -23.72 -27.66
C MET A 487 -8.81 -24.12 -27.27
N SER A 488 -8.98 -25.32 -26.72
CA SER A 488 -10.30 -25.81 -26.31
C SER A 488 -10.90 -24.98 -25.18
N VAL A 489 -10.08 -24.55 -24.22
CA VAL A 489 -10.56 -23.66 -23.14
C VAL A 489 -10.97 -22.29 -23.67
N ALA A 490 -10.21 -21.72 -24.62
CA ALA A 490 -10.56 -20.44 -25.22
C ALA A 490 -11.84 -20.52 -26.07
N GLU A 491 -11.99 -21.57 -26.88
CA GLU A 491 -13.21 -21.77 -27.69
C GLU A 491 -14.44 -21.99 -26.81
N ALA A 492 -14.33 -22.84 -25.77
CA ALA A 492 -15.41 -23.03 -24.80
C ALA A 492 -15.78 -21.72 -24.08
N PHE A 493 -14.79 -20.87 -23.76
CA PHE A 493 -15.04 -19.56 -23.16
C PHE A 493 -15.67 -18.55 -24.14
N GLU A 494 -15.32 -18.58 -25.42
CA GLU A 494 -15.98 -17.79 -26.46
C GLU A 494 -17.44 -18.24 -26.65
N ASN A 495 -17.70 -19.55 -26.68
CA ASN A 495 -19.05 -20.11 -26.74
C ASN A 495 -19.89 -19.70 -25.52
N TYR A 496 -19.29 -19.72 -24.32
CA TYR A 496 -19.92 -19.22 -23.10
C TYR A 496 -20.34 -17.75 -23.27
N GLN A 497 -19.45 -16.89 -23.76
CA GLN A 497 -19.78 -15.48 -24.01
C GLN A 497 -20.92 -15.32 -25.01
N CYS A 498 -20.87 -16.03 -26.14
CA CYS A 498 -21.94 -16.01 -27.15
C CYS A 498 -23.29 -16.46 -26.57
N ARG A 499 -23.30 -17.47 -25.70
CA ARG A 499 -24.53 -17.95 -25.04
C ARG A 499 -25.11 -16.91 -24.08
N ILE A 500 -24.28 -16.19 -23.34
CA ILE A 500 -24.71 -15.25 -22.28
C ILE A 500 -24.98 -13.83 -22.82
N PHE A 501 -24.27 -13.40 -23.85
CA PHE A 501 -24.31 -12.03 -24.38
C PHE A 501 -24.75 -11.94 -25.84
N GLY A 502 -24.99 -13.07 -26.53
CA GLY A 502 -25.32 -13.11 -27.96
C GLY A 502 -24.13 -12.82 -28.90
N SER A 503 -22.96 -12.48 -28.35
CA SER A 503 -21.73 -12.17 -29.09
C SER A 503 -20.50 -12.33 -28.20
N THR A 504 -19.31 -12.39 -28.81
CA THR A 504 -18.03 -12.35 -28.07
C THR A 504 -17.80 -10.95 -27.49
N ARG A 505 -17.36 -10.87 -26.23
CA ARG A 505 -17.09 -9.61 -25.51
C ARG A 505 -15.60 -9.35 -25.28
N GLN A 506 -14.76 -10.34 -25.52
CA GLN A 506 -13.31 -10.17 -25.46
C GLN A 506 -12.81 -9.15 -26.49
N VAL A 507 -11.91 -8.26 -26.06
CA VAL A 507 -11.32 -7.22 -26.92
C VAL A 507 -10.20 -7.79 -27.80
N HIS A 508 -9.49 -8.81 -27.29
CA HIS A 508 -8.38 -9.42 -27.99
C HIS A 508 -8.69 -10.88 -28.32
N ALA A 509 -8.24 -11.33 -29.48
CA ALA A 509 -8.21 -12.75 -29.79
C ALA A 509 -7.23 -13.49 -28.85
N THR A 510 -7.48 -14.78 -28.65
CA THR A 510 -6.55 -15.65 -27.91
C THR A 510 -5.17 -15.62 -28.58
N PRO A 511 -4.06 -15.40 -27.84
CA PRO A 511 -2.75 -15.18 -28.45
C PRO A 511 -2.30 -16.32 -29.37
N GLU A 512 -2.02 -16.01 -30.64
CA GLU A 512 -1.65 -17.01 -31.68
C GLU A 512 -0.44 -17.87 -31.30
N LYS A 513 0.55 -17.29 -30.60
CA LYS A 513 1.73 -18.02 -30.10
C LYS A 513 1.37 -19.19 -29.18
N LYS A 514 0.24 -19.09 -28.46
CA LYS A 514 -0.26 -20.15 -27.58
C LYS A 514 -1.18 -21.14 -28.29
N ARG A 515 -1.58 -20.84 -29.52
CA ARG A 515 -2.39 -21.73 -30.36
C ARG A 515 -1.56 -22.78 -31.11
N ARG A 516 -0.22 -22.67 -31.10
CA ARG A 516 0.71 -23.49 -31.90
C ARG A 516 1.67 -24.36 -31.08
N GLY A 517 1.48 -24.48 -29.77
CA GLY A 517 2.38 -25.27 -28.92
C GLY A 517 1.85 -26.66 -28.63
#